data_AF-A0A972JUG6-F1
#
_entry.id   AF-A0A972JUG6-F1
#
_cell.length_a   1.000
_cell.length_b   1.000
_cell.length_c   1.000
_cell.angle_alpha   90.00
_cell.angle_beta   90.00
_cell.angle_gamma   90.00
#
_symmetry.space_group_name_H-M   'P 1'
#
loop_
_entity.id
_entity.type
_entity.pdbx_description
1 polymer ?
#
loop_
_entity_poly.entity_id
_entity_poly.type
_entity_poly.pdbx_seq_one_letter_code
_entity_poly.pdbx_strand_id
1 'polypeptide(L)'
;MTGGASVKAQNIRREPRVAMVVDEERFPYSFVSIEGIATIQELSPTELLPYSVAIAQRYVGRERSAQFGARNAVEGEILVQIRPTKVVSAKDLAD
;
A
#
# COMPACT_ATOMS: atom_id res chain seq x y z
N MET A 1 -5.51 1.25 6.20
CA MET A 1 -5.04 0.12 7.02
C MET A 1 -5.65 -1.18 6.52
N THR A 2 -5.00 -2.32 6.79
CA THR A 2 -5.43 -3.64 6.33
C THR A 2 -5.37 -4.60 7.52
N GLY A 3 -6.53 -4.89 8.12
CA GLY A 3 -6.61 -5.88 9.18
C GLY A 3 -6.33 -7.29 8.67
N GLY A 4 -5.61 -8.09 9.46
CA GLY A 4 -5.20 -9.46 9.13
C GLY A 4 -6.36 -10.43 8.93
N ALA A 5 -7.51 -10.16 9.57
CA ALA A 5 -8.74 -10.94 9.41
C ALA A 5 -9.64 -10.44 8.26
N SER A 6 -9.26 -9.37 7.56
CA SER A 6 -10.07 -8.83 6.47
C SER A 6 -10.18 -9.79 5.29
N VAL A 7 -11.27 -9.71 4.54
CA VAL A 7 -11.47 -10.44 3.27
C VAL A 7 -10.31 -10.17 2.30
N LYS A 8 -9.82 -8.92 2.25
CA LYS A 8 -8.65 -8.55 1.44
C LYS A 8 -7.40 -9.35 1.84
N ALA A 9 -7.12 -9.45 3.14
CA ALA A 9 -5.97 -10.23 3.62
C ALA A 9 -6.14 -11.73 3.33
N GLN A 10 -7.34 -12.28 3.51
CA GLN A 10 -7.65 -13.68 3.16
C GLN A 10 -7.46 -13.96 1.66
N ASN A 11 -7.92 -13.04 0.80
CA ASN A 11 -7.75 -13.16 -0.65
C ASN A 11 -6.27 -13.13 -1.06
N ILE A 12 -5.48 -12.21 -0.50
CA ILE A 12 -4.03 -12.14 -0.78
C ILE A 12 -3.30 -13.41 -0.29
N ARG A 13 -3.66 -13.96 0.87
CA ARG A 13 -3.07 -15.23 1.36
C ARG A 13 -3.40 -16.41 0.45
N ARG A 14 -4.60 -16.44 -0.14
CA ARG A 14 -5.04 -17.52 -1.05
C ARG A 14 -4.40 -17.38 -2.44
N GLU A 15 -4.30 -16.16 -2.94
CA GLU A 15 -3.78 -15.84 -4.27
C GLU A 15 -2.95 -14.54 -4.16
N PRO A 16 -1.61 -14.64 -4.14
CA PRO A 16 -0.76 -13.49 -3.86
C PRO A 16 -0.53 -12.59 -5.08
N ARG A 17 -1.04 -12.95 -6.27
CA ARG A 17 -0.97 -12.05 -7.44
C ARG A 17 -1.93 -10.88 -7.25
N VAL A 18 -1.36 -9.67 -7.26
CA VAL A 18 -2.09 -8.42 -7.08
C VAL A 18 -1.81 -7.45 -8.21
N ALA A 19 -2.73 -6.52 -8.43
CA ALA A 19 -2.51 -5.33 -9.24
C ALA A 19 -2.75 -4.08 -8.38
N MET A 20 -1.86 -3.09 -8.49
CA MET A 20 -1.99 -1.78 -7.85
C MET A 20 -1.92 -0.71 -8.95
N VAL A 21 -2.89 0.19 -8.96
CA VAL A 21 -2.95 1.31 -9.91
C VAL A 21 -2.81 2.61 -9.13
N VAL A 22 -2.00 3.51 -9.69
CA VAL A 22 -1.95 4.91 -9.30
C VAL A 22 -2.28 5.71 -10.55
N ASP A 23 -3.38 6.46 -10.51
CA ASP A 23 -3.86 7.25 -11.64
C ASP A 23 -4.10 8.71 -11.25
N GLU A 24 -4.00 9.56 -12.28
CA GLU A 24 -4.48 10.92 -12.25
C GLU A 24 -5.85 10.95 -12.92
N GLU A 25 -6.90 11.08 -12.11
CA GLU A 25 -8.31 11.10 -12.53
C GLU A 25 -8.72 12.42 -13.21
N ARG A 26 -7.83 13.03 -13.99
CA ARG A 26 -8.06 14.28 -14.73
C ARG A 26 -7.63 14.11 -16.17
N PHE A 27 -8.42 14.63 -17.10
CA PHE A 27 -8.04 14.66 -18.52
C PHE A 27 -6.95 15.74 -18.76
N PRO A 28 -5.89 15.46 -19.55
CA PRO A 28 -5.58 14.17 -20.17
C PRO A 28 -5.05 13.16 -19.13
N TYR A 29 -5.53 11.92 -19.20
CA TYR A 29 -5.35 10.94 -18.12
C TYR A 29 -3.93 10.40 -18.06
N SER A 30 -3.40 10.21 -16.85
CA SER A 30 -2.10 9.56 -16.64
C SER A 30 -2.23 8.42 -15.63
N PHE A 31 -1.50 7.32 -15.82
CA PHE A 31 -1.54 6.19 -14.88
C PHE A 31 -0.26 5.39 -14.84
N VAL A 32 -0.08 4.66 -13.74
CA VAL A 32 0.87 3.55 -13.57
C VAL A 32 0.11 2.37 -12.97
N SER A 33 0.14 1.23 -13.66
CA SER A 33 -0.38 -0.05 -13.20
C SER A 33 0.79 -1.01 -12.92
N ILE A 34 0.77 -1.61 -11.74
CA ILE A 34 1.80 -2.52 -11.25
C ILE A 34 1.13 -3.86 -10.96
N GLU A 35 1.48 -4.89 -11.72
CA GLU A 35 1.21 -6.28 -11.38
C GLU A 35 2.38 -6.80 -10.53
N GLY A 36 2.08 -7.62 -9.51
CA GLY A 36 3.14 -8.17 -8.65
C GLY A 36 2.69 -9.32 -7.76
N ILE A 37 3.65 -9.87 -7.03
CA ILE A 37 3.42 -10.89 -6.00
C ILE A 37 3.48 -10.20 -4.63
N ALA A 38 2.38 -10.29 -3.89
CA ALA A 38 2.26 -9.76 -2.54
C ALA A 38 2.74 -10.78 -1.49
N THR A 39 3.43 -10.28 -0.48
CA THR A 39 3.68 -10.98 0.79
C THR A 39 3.00 -10.22 1.92
N ILE A 40 2.44 -10.96 2.87
CA ILE A 40 1.88 -10.42 4.11
C ILE A 40 2.88 -10.65 5.22
N GLN A 41 3.24 -9.59 5.93
CA GLN A 41 4.04 -9.64 7.15
C GLN A 41 3.13 -9.32 8.33
N GLU A 42 3.05 -10.25 9.28
CA GLU A 42 2.42 -10.05 10.58
C GLU A 42 3.51 -9.66 11.56
N LEU A 43 3.59 -8.35 11.83
CA LEU A 43 4.65 -7.74 12.63
C LEU A 43 4.07 -7.30 13.98
N SER A 44 4.91 -7.27 15.01
CA SER A 44 4.51 -6.62 16.25
C SER A 44 4.24 -5.13 16.02
N PRO A 45 3.43 -4.47 16.86
CA PRO A 45 3.20 -3.02 16.78
C PRO A 45 4.50 -2.19 16.67
N THR A 46 5.54 -2.59 17.40
CA THR A 46 6.86 -1.91 17.38
C THR A 46 7.58 -2.09 16.05
N GLU A 47 7.54 -3.28 15.45
CA GLU A 47 8.16 -3.56 14.15
C GLU A 47 7.38 -2.93 12.98
N LEU A 48 6.06 -2.77 13.12
CA LEU A 48 5.20 -2.14 12.13
C LEU A 48 5.33 -0.60 12.13
N LEU A 49 5.66 0.00 13.27
CA LEU A 49 5.69 1.45 13.46
C LEU A 49 6.55 2.21 12.43
N PRO A 50 7.80 1.80 12.09
CA PRO A 50 8.60 2.49 11.09
C PRO A 50 7.92 2.55 9.72
N TYR A 51 7.25 1.47 9.32
CA TYR A 51 6.50 1.41 8.05
C TYR A 51 5.26 2.30 8.10
N SER A 52 4.49 2.24 9.18
CA SER A 52 3.30 3.08 9.37
C SER A 52 3.64 4.57 9.36
N VAL A 53 4.77 4.97 9.97
CA VAL A 53 5.27 6.35 9.94
C VAL A 53 5.72 6.76 8.54
N ALA A 54 6.48 5.90 7.84
CA ALA A 54 6.94 6.17 6.48
C ALA A 54 5.77 6.34 5.50
N ILE A 55 4.74 5.50 5.61
CA ILE A 55 3.51 5.61 4.82
C ILE A 55 2.76 6.89 5.22
N ALA A 56 2.53 7.14 6.51
CA ALA A 56 1.82 8.33 6.98
C ALA A 56 2.49 9.63 6.51
N GLN A 57 3.83 9.69 6.46
CA GLN A 57 4.55 10.86 5.97
C GLN A 57 4.17 11.24 4.53
N ARG A 58 3.79 10.28 3.68
CA ARG A 58 3.32 10.54 2.31
C ARG A 58 1.95 11.22 2.26
N TYR A 59 1.14 11.10 3.33
CA TYR A 59 -0.21 11.65 3.41
C TYR A 59 -0.27 12.96 4.20
N VAL A 60 0.38 13.01 5.36
CA VAL A 60 0.22 14.11 6.33
C VAL A 60 1.49 14.94 6.53
N GLY A 61 2.55 14.63 5.78
CA GLY A 61 3.86 15.27 5.93
C GLY A 61 4.63 14.81 7.17
N ARG A 62 5.88 15.25 7.27
CA ARG A 62 6.85 14.78 8.28
C ARG A 62 6.47 15.17 9.71
N GLU A 63 5.91 16.36 9.90
CA GLU A 63 5.59 16.88 11.24
C GLU A 63 4.52 16.07 11.95
N ARG A 64 3.58 15.48 11.20
CA ARG A 64 2.44 14.72 11.74
C ARG A 64 2.59 13.21 11.59
N SER A 65 3.57 12.72 10.82
CA SER A 65 3.69 11.31 10.47
C SER A 65 3.85 10.38 11.68
N ALA A 66 4.55 10.81 12.73
CA ALA A 66 4.73 10.02 13.95
C ALA A 66 3.39 9.73 14.66
N GLN A 67 2.55 10.76 14.83
CA GLN A 67 1.24 10.64 15.45
C GLN A 67 0.31 9.71 14.64
N PHE A 68 0.28 9.88 13.32
CA PHE A 68 -0.56 9.08 12.43
C PHE A 68 -0.03 7.65 12.25
N GLY A 69 1.29 7.46 12.23
CA GLY A 69 1.91 6.14 12.18
C GLY A 69 1.60 5.32 13.43
N ALA A 70 1.69 5.93 14.62
CA ALA A 70 1.38 5.27 15.89
C ALA A 70 -0.08 4.79 15.99
N ARG A 71 -1.03 5.52 15.39
CA ARG A 71 -2.45 5.09 15.34
C ARG A 71 -2.69 3.83 14.50
N ASN A 72 -1.77 3.56 13.58
CA ASN A 72 -1.89 2.51 12.57
C ASN A 72 -0.98 1.30 12.85
N ALA A 73 -0.01 1.46 13.76
CA ALA A 73 0.88 0.39 14.18
C ALA A 73 0.29 -0.30 15.43
N VAL A 74 -0.81 -1.02 15.23
CA VAL A 74 -1.57 -1.69 16.30
C VAL A 74 -1.73 -3.18 16.00
N GLU A 75 -2.05 -3.94 17.04
CA GLU A 75 -2.25 -5.39 16.93
C GLU A 75 -3.30 -5.75 15.87
N GLY A 76 -3.03 -6.78 15.09
CA GLY A 76 -3.93 -7.26 14.04
C GLY A 76 -3.85 -6.50 12.70
N GLU A 77 -3.08 -5.42 12.60
CA GLU A 77 -2.73 -4.80 11.32
C GLU A 77 -1.59 -5.55 10.63
N ILE A 78 -1.63 -5.62 9.30
CA ILE A 78 -0.58 -6.30 8.50
C ILE A 78 0.15 -5.33 7.58
N LEU A 79 1.43 -5.63 7.33
CA LEU A 79 2.19 -4.99 6.27
C LEU A 79 2.09 -5.85 5.00
N VAL A 80 1.64 -5.24 3.90
CA VAL A 80 1.65 -5.87 2.57
C VAL A 80 2.83 -5.33 1.77
N GLN A 81 3.70 -6.22 1.30
CA GLN A 81 4.81 -5.88 0.42
C GLN A 81 4.56 -6.49 -0.95
N ILE A 82 4.67 -5.68 -2.01
CA ILE A 82 4.45 -6.14 -3.38
C ILE A 82 5.81 -6.15 -4.09
N ARG A 83 6.22 -7.32 -4.59
CA ARG A 83 7.33 -7.42 -5.54
C ARG A 83 6.76 -7.25 -6.96
N PRO A 84 7.06 -6.14 -7.66
CA PRO A 84 6.57 -5.94 -9.02
C PRO A 84 7.05 -7.03 -9.97
N THR A 85 6.16 -7.53 -10.81
CA THR A 85 6.47 -8.47 -11.91
C THR A 85 6.27 -7.82 -13.27
N LYS A 86 5.37 -6.82 -13.36
CA LYS A 86 5.13 -6.05 -14.58
C LYS A 86 4.64 -4.65 -14.22
N VAL A 87 5.11 -3.65 -14.95
CA VAL A 87 4.71 -2.25 -14.80
C VAL A 87 4.28 -1.72 -16.16
N VAL A 88 3.11 -1.12 -16.24
CA VAL A 88 2.57 -0.46 -17.44
C VAL A 88 2.21 0.97 -17.06
N SER A 89 2.60 1.94 -17.87
CA SER A 89 2.31 3.35 -17.59
C SER A 89 1.98 4.10 -18.87
N ALA A 90 1.10 5.09 -18.76
CA ALA A 90 0.86 6.08 -19.80
C ALA A 90 0.76 7.47 -19.16
N LYS A 91 1.13 8.49 -19.93
CA LYS A 91 1.02 9.89 -19.57
C LYS A 91 0.22 10.59 -20.66
N ASP A 92 -0.62 11.54 -20.26
CA ASP A 92 -1.44 12.36 -21.16
C ASP A 92 -2.19 11.50 -22.21
N LEU A 93 -2.80 10.39 -21.76
CA LEU A 93 -3.52 9.48 -22.61
C LEU A 93 -4.66 10.24 -23.32
N ALA A 94 -4.64 10.19 -24.65
CA ALA A 94 -5.54 10.88 -25.56
C ALA A 94 -5.28 12.38 -25.79
N ASP A 95 -4.10 12.90 -25.45
CA ASP A 95 -3.49 14.08 -26.10
C ASP A 95 -2.87 13.73 -27.48
#